data_AF-A0A2M7E3P5-F1
#
_entry.id   AF-A0A2M7E3P5-F1
#
_cell.length_a   1.000
_cell.length_b   1.000
_cell.length_c   1.000
_cell.angle_alpha   90.00
_cell.angle_beta   90.00
_cell.angle_gamma   90.00
#
_symmetry.space_group_name_H-M   'P 1'
#
loop_
_entity.id
_entity.type
_entity.pdbx_description
1 polymer ?
#
loop_
_entity_poly.entity_id
_entity_poly.type
_entity_poly.pdbx_seq_one_letter_code
_entity_poly.pdbx_strand_id
1 'polypeptide(L)'
;MEIKYFGHSSFLIKSKEAKLVTDPFNEKMVGLPFPKIEADIVTVSHNHADHSQVDNISGNPLVIDWPGQFEKKGIRVFGFQSFHDKQKGV
;
A
#
# COMPACT_ATOMS: atom_id res chain seq x y z
N MET A 1 -6.21 17.13 3.42
CA MET A 1 -5.57 15.82 3.62
C MET A 1 -6.61 14.92 4.28
N GLU A 2 -6.78 13.70 3.77
CA GLU A 2 -7.72 12.71 4.27
C GLU A 2 -6.98 11.38 4.46
N ILE A 3 -7.21 10.70 5.58
CA ILE A 3 -6.73 9.34 5.82
C ILE A 3 -7.95 8.48 6.11
N LYS A 4 -8.10 7.37 5.39
CA LYS A 4 -9.18 6.41 5.58
C LYS A 4 -8.59 5.02 5.77
N TYR A 5 -9.00 4.36 6.85
CA TYR A 5 -8.64 2.97 7.13
C TYR A 5 -9.54 2.02 6.33
N PHE A 6 -8.94 1.04 5.64
CA PHE A 6 -9.65 0.02 4.87
C PHE A 6 -9.72 -1.34 5.58
N GLY A 7 -8.91 -1.55 6.61
CA GLY A 7 -8.77 -2.86 7.27
C GLY A 7 -7.33 -3.36 7.22
N HIS A 8 -7.00 -4.32 8.07
CA HIS A 8 -5.67 -4.93 8.15
C HIS A 8 -4.55 -3.87 8.27
N SER A 9 -3.61 -3.85 7.32
CA SER A 9 -2.56 -2.84 7.22
C SER A 9 -2.82 -1.80 6.12
N SER A 10 -4.06 -1.72 5.60
CA SER A 10 -4.39 -0.89 4.45
C SER A 10 -5.08 0.42 4.81
N PHE A 11 -4.52 1.49 4.26
CA PHE A 11 -5.01 2.86 4.38
C PHE A 11 -5.01 3.55 3.02
N LEU A 12 -6.04 4.34 2.76
CA LEU A 12 -6.00 5.41 1.77
C LEU A 12 -5.47 6.69 2.43
N ILE A 13 -4.44 7.28 1.84
CA ILE A 13 -3.95 8.61 2.15
C ILE A 13 -4.17 9.48 0.92
N LYS A 14 -5.02 10.50 1.05
CA LYS A 14 -5.43 11.37 -0.06
C LYS A 14 -5.01 12.81 0.19
N SER A 15 -4.26 13.35 -0.77
CA SER A 15 -3.97 14.77 -0.90
C SER A 15 -4.93 15.42 -1.91
N LYS A 16 -4.72 16.70 -2.25
CA LYS A 16 -5.51 17.31 -3.33
C LYS A 16 -5.08 16.77 -4.71
N GLU A 17 -3.83 16.34 -4.82
CA GLU A 17 -3.15 16.00 -6.08
C GLU A 17 -3.09 14.50 -6.36
N ALA A 18 -3.09 13.67 -5.31
CA ALA A 18 -2.86 12.23 -5.43
C ALA A 18 -3.52 11.38 -4.34
N LYS A 19 -3.79 10.13 -4.68
CA LYS A 19 -4.22 9.05 -3.77
C LYS A 19 -3.10 8.01 -3.62
N LEU A 20 -2.77 7.69 -2.38
CA LEU A 20 -1.85 6.62 -2.02
C LEU A 20 -2.63 5.54 -1.27
N VAL A 21 -2.45 4.28 -1.65
CA VAL A 21 -2.96 3.13 -0.89
C VAL A 21 -1.79 2.33 -0.34
N THR A 22 -1.87 1.96 0.93
CA THR A 22 -0.91 1.06 1.60
C THR A 22 -1.47 -0.35 1.64
N ASP A 23 -0.61 -1.36 1.49
CA ASP A 23 -0.87 -2.79 1.68
C ASP A 23 -2.27 -3.27 1.26
N PRO A 24 -2.65 -3.15 -0.03
CA PRO A 24 -3.92 -3.67 -0.50
C PRO A 24 -3.97 -5.19 -0.26
N PHE A 25 -5.11 -5.69 0.19
CA PHE A 25 -5.21 -7.07 0.68
C PHE A 25 -6.29 -7.87 -0.04
N ASN A 26 -6.13 -9.19 0.00
CA ASN A 26 -7.13 -10.13 -0.51
C ASN A 26 -8.30 -10.28 0.49
N GLU A 27 -9.51 -9.93 0.07
CA GLU A 27 -10.72 -9.97 0.91
C GLU A 27 -11.01 -11.36 1.50
N LYS A 28 -10.76 -12.44 0.73
CA LYS A 28 -11.04 -13.81 1.19
C LYS A 28 -10.04 -14.28 2.25
N MET A 29 -8.80 -13.85 2.15
CA MET A 29 -7.75 -14.20 3.13
C MET A 29 -7.91 -13.42 4.43
N VAL A 30 -8.17 -12.11 4.34
CA VAL A 30 -8.30 -11.23 5.51
C VAL A 30 -9.70 -11.32 6.14
N GLY A 31 -10.74 -11.63 5.36
CA GLY A 31 -12.12 -11.66 5.83
C GLY A 31 -12.77 -10.28 5.96
N LEU A 32 -12.16 -9.24 5.37
CA LEU A 32 -12.67 -7.87 5.34
C LEU A 32 -12.95 -7.45 3.90
N PRO A 33 -13.99 -6.64 3.63
CA PRO A 33 -14.22 -6.10 2.30
C PRO A 33 -13.16 -5.05 1.95
N PHE A 34 -12.72 -5.04 0.69
CA PHE A 34 -11.78 -4.09 0.15
C PHE A 34 -12.49 -3.17 -0.85
N PRO A 35 -12.38 -1.84 -0.72
CA PRO A 35 -13.12 -0.93 -1.57
C PRO A 35 -12.59 -0.94 -3.01
N LYS A 36 -13.49 -0.81 -3.99
CA LYS A 36 -13.11 -0.47 -5.36
C LYS A 36 -12.52 0.93 -5.39
N ILE A 37 -11.23 1.04 -5.68
CA ILE A 37 -10.54 2.32 -5.66
C ILE A 37 -9.45 2.43 -6.72
N GLU A 38 -9.31 3.64 -7.26
CA GLU A 38 -8.18 4.05 -8.09
C GLU A 38 -7.15 4.79 -7.23
N ALA A 39 -5.87 4.48 -7.42
CA ALA A 39 -4.78 5.16 -6.73
C ALA A 39 -3.64 5.55 -7.68
N ASP A 40 -2.88 6.56 -7.27
CA ASP A 40 -1.69 7.01 -7.98
C ASP A 40 -0.43 6.29 -7.49
N ILE A 41 -0.40 5.92 -6.22
CA ILE A 41 0.72 5.25 -5.55
C ILE A 41 0.16 4.08 -4.75
N VAL A 42 0.85 2.94 -4.81
CA VAL A 42 0.60 1.80 -3.94
C VAL A 42 1.91 1.44 -3.25
N THR A 43 1.90 1.29 -1.93
CA THR A 43 3.04 0.74 -1.19
C THR A 43 2.72 -0.67 -0.73
N VAL A 44 3.69 -1.59 -0.87
CA VAL A 44 3.59 -2.97 -0.39
C VAL A 44 4.72 -3.20 0.59
N SER A 45 4.39 -3.45 1.86
CA SER A 45 5.38 -3.68 2.91
C SER A 45 6.16 -4.99 2.73
N HIS A 46 5.48 -6.05 2.26
CA HIS A 46 6.07 -7.35 1.95
C HIS A 46 5.12 -8.18 1.07
N ASN A 47 5.67 -9.22 0.41
CA ASN A 47 4.94 -9.97 -0.62
C ASN A 47 4.15 -11.18 -0.08
N HIS A 48 3.28 -10.95 0.91
CA HIS A 48 2.23 -11.90 1.28
C HIS A 48 0.87 -11.45 0.75
N ALA A 49 -0.01 -12.39 0.41
CA ALA A 49 -1.28 -12.09 -0.28
C ALA A 49 -2.27 -11.24 0.55
N ASP A 50 -2.09 -11.17 1.87
CA ASP A 50 -2.80 -10.28 2.77
C ASP A 50 -2.20 -8.85 2.82
N HIS A 51 -1.13 -8.57 2.08
CA HIS A 51 -0.48 -7.25 1.99
C HIS A 51 -0.14 -6.78 0.56
N SER A 52 -0.14 -7.66 -0.45
CA SER A 52 0.37 -7.36 -1.80
C SER A 52 -0.66 -7.48 -2.93
N GLN A 53 -1.96 -7.39 -2.63
CA GLN A 53 -3.04 -7.54 -3.60
C GLN A 53 -3.27 -6.28 -4.46
N VAL A 54 -2.22 -5.84 -5.16
CA VAL A 54 -2.20 -4.61 -5.98
C VAL A 54 -3.25 -4.64 -7.09
N ASP A 55 -3.59 -5.81 -7.61
CA ASP A 55 -4.61 -5.99 -8.66
C ASP A 55 -6.01 -5.50 -8.26
N ASN A 56 -6.28 -5.32 -6.97
CA ASN A 56 -7.53 -4.73 -6.47
C ASN A 56 -7.60 -3.20 -6.68
N ILE A 57 -6.48 -2.57 -7.08
CA ILE A 57 -6.35 -1.13 -7.30
C ILE A 57 -6.39 -0.84 -8.79
N SER A 58 -7.34 -0.03 -9.22
CA SER A 58 -7.43 0.42 -10.61
C SER A 58 -6.50 1.60 -10.91
N GLY A 59 -6.30 1.88 -12.20
CA GLY A 59 -5.47 2.99 -12.68
C GLY A 59 -4.08 2.54 -13.13
N ASN A 60 -3.11 3.43 -13.06
CA ASN A 60 -1.70 3.13 -13.34
C ASN A 60 -0.83 3.60 -12.16
N PRO A 61 -0.93 2.94 -11.00
CA PRO A 61 -0.21 3.35 -9.81
C PRO A 61 1.30 3.14 -9.97
N LEU A 62 2.09 3.97 -9.28
CA LEU A 62 3.48 3.62 -8.99
C LEU A 62 3.44 2.63 -7.82
N VAL A 63 3.85 1.39 -8.07
CA VAL A 63 3.96 0.37 -7.03
C VAL A 63 5.33 0.47 -6.39
N ILE A 64 5.37 0.58 -5.07
CA ILE A 64 6.59 0.70 -4.26
C ILE A 64 6.63 -0.49 -3.30
N ASP A 65 7.46 -1.47 -3.60
CA ASP A 65 7.65 -2.71 -2.85
C ASP A 65 9.11 -2.93 -2.41
N TRP A 66 9.94 -1.89 -2.57
CA TRP A 66 11.35 -1.90 -2.20
C TRP A 66 11.73 -0.64 -1.39
N PRO A 67 12.72 -0.72 -0.48
CA PRO A 67 13.27 0.45 0.20
C PRO A 67 13.74 1.57 -0.75
N GLY A 68 13.92 2.80 -0.27
CA GLY A 68 14.46 3.90 -1.07
C GLY A 68 13.57 5.13 -1.10
N GLN A 69 13.82 6.02 -2.06
CA GLN A 69 13.12 7.30 -2.17
C GLN A 69 12.40 7.37 -3.50
N PHE A 70 11.11 7.68 -3.44
CA PHE A 70 10.23 7.73 -4.59
C PHE A 70 9.42 9.02 -4.54
N GLU A 71 9.09 9.57 -5.71
CA GLU A 71 8.20 10.72 -5.82
C GLU A 71 7.21 10.52 -6.96
N LYS A 72 5.93 10.77 -6.71
CA LYS A 72 4.90 10.84 -7.75
C LYS A 72 3.87 11.90 -7.38
N LYS A 73 3.57 12.79 -8.33
CA LYS A 73 2.60 13.89 -8.16
C LYS A 73 2.86 14.73 -6.90
N GLY A 74 4.15 15.01 -6.61
CA GLY A 74 4.57 15.80 -5.45
C GLY A 74 4.49 15.08 -4.09
N ILE A 75 4.06 13.81 -4.05
CA ILE A 75 4.14 12.99 -2.84
C ILE A 75 5.49 12.26 -2.83
N ARG A 76 6.27 12.48 -1.77
CA ARG A 76 7.53 11.79 -1.49
C ARG A 76 7.29 10.62 -0.53
N VAL A 77 7.82 9.46 -0.90
CA VAL A 77 7.77 8.23 -0.11
C VAL A 77 9.20 7.78 0.21
N PHE A 78 9.46 7.52 1.48
CA PHE A 78 10.74 7.02 1.98
C PHE A 78 10.52 5.61 2.55
N GLY A 79 10.92 4.59 1.80
CA GLY A 79 10.87 3.20 2.23
C GLY A 79 12.14 2.81 2.97
N PHE A 80 11.98 2.20 4.15
CA PHE A 80 13.09 1.67 4.95
C PHE A 80 12.93 0.16 5.10
N GLN A 81 14.00 -0.60 4.90
CA GLN A 81 13.97 -2.04 5.15
C GLN A 81 13.87 -2.30 6.65
N SER A 82 12.85 -3.04 7.05
CA SER A 82 12.70 -3.57 8.41
C SER A 82 12.21 -5.02 8.34
N PHE A 83 12.29 -5.72 9.46
CA PHE A 83 11.90 -7.13 9.55
C PHE A 83 10.77 -7.29 10.57
N HIS A 84 9.83 -8.18 10.28
CA HIS A 84 8.71 -8.49 11.18
C HIS A 84 9.12 -9.44 12.33
N ASP A 85 10.24 -10.13 12.18
CA ASP A 85 10.76 -11.09 13.16
C ASP A 85 12.13 -10.66 13.73
N LYS A 86 12.62 -11.45 14.70
CA LYS A 86 13.95 -11.29 15.29
C LYS A 86 15.06 -11.95 14.47
N GLN A 87 14.74 -12.58 13.34
CA GLN A 87 15.64 -13.36 12.49
C GLN A 87 15.91 -12.71 11.13
N LYS A 88 15.53 -11.44 10.95
CA LYS A 88 15.71 -10.67 9.72
C LYS A 88 14.84 -11.14 8.54
N GLY A 89 13.57 -11.48 8.80
CA GLY A 89 12.61 -11.87 7.76
C GLY A 89 12.77 -13.31 7.28
N VAL A 90 13.22 -14.21 8.18
CA VAL A 90 13.53 -15.63 7.91
C VAL A 90 12.58 -16.53 8.71
#